data_AF-A0A2V9YVN2-F1
#
_entry.id   AF-A0A2V9YVN2-F1
#
_cell.length_a   1.000
_cell.length_b   1.000
_cell.length_c   1.000
_cell.angle_alpha   90.00
_cell.angle_beta   90.00
_cell.angle_gamma   90.00
#
_symmetry.space_group_name_H-M   'P 1'
#
loop_
_entity.id
_entity.type
_entity.pdbx_description
1 polymer ?
#
loop_
_entity_poly.entity_id
_entity_poly.type
_entity_poly.pdbx_seq_one_letter_code
_entity_poly.pdbx_strand_id
1 'polypeptide(L)' 'LLTNFHLPQSTLLMLACAFGGRERVLAAYRHAVAQKYRFYSYGDCMFLE' A
#
# COMPACT_ATOMS: atom_id res chain seq x y z
N LEU A 1 6.80 -6.19 -7.08
CA LEU A 1 6.34 -6.66 -5.75
C LEU A 1 4.81 -6.62 -5.67
N LEU A 2 4.16 -7.76 -5.41
CA LEU A 2 2.73 -7.83 -5.12
C LEU A 2 2.53 -7.93 -3.60
N THR A 3 1.76 -7.04 -3.00
CA THR A 3 1.54 -7.02 -1.53
C THR A 3 0.19 -6.39 -1.18
N ASN A 4 -0.35 -6.69 0.00
CA ASN A 4 -1.63 -6.12 0.43
C ASN A 4 -1.50 -4.62 0.79
N PHE A 5 -2.64 -3.93 0.92
CA PHE A 5 -2.68 -2.62 1.58
C PHE A 5 -2.54 -2.78 3.11
N HIS A 6 -1.35 -2.51 3.63
CA HIS A 6 -1.01 -2.54 5.06
C HIS A 6 -1.49 -1.30 5.80
N LEU A 7 -1.63 -1.37 7.12
CA LEU A 7 -2.00 -0.20 7.93
C LEU A 7 -0.92 0.90 7.93
N PRO A 8 -1.30 2.17 8.16
CA PRO A 8 -0.35 3.25 8.39
C PRO A 8 0.63 2.90 9.53
N GLN A 9 1.87 3.36 9.42
CA GLN A 9 2.93 3.14 10.42
C GLN A 9 3.35 1.66 10.62
N SER A 10 3.04 0.77 9.69
CA SER A 10 3.56 -0.61 9.71
C SER A 10 4.96 -0.72 9.10
N THR A 11 5.74 -1.71 9.56
CA THR A 11 7.03 -2.04 8.96
C THR A 11 6.90 -2.53 7.50
N LEU A 12 5.77 -3.17 7.16
CA LEU A 12 5.46 -3.58 5.79
C LEU A 12 5.20 -2.39 4.86
N LEU A 13 4.57 -1.31 5.37
CA LEU A 13 4.47 -0.07 4.61
C LEU A 13 5.85 0.55 4.36
N MET A 14 6.75 0.52 5.36
CA MET A 14 8.14 0.96 5.17
C MET A 14 8.86 0.13 4.11
N LEU A 15 8.69 -1.19 4.13
CA LEU A 15 9.26 -2.09 3.12
C LEU A 15 8.72 -1.77 1.72
N ALA A 16 7.40 -1.62 1.58
CA ALA A 16 6.77 -1.22 0.32
C ALA A 16 7.31 0.13 -0.19
N CYS A 17 7.53 1.09 0.71
CA CYS A 17 8.15 2.38 0.35
C CYS A 17 9.60 2.25 -0.12
N ALA A 18 10.36 1.29 0.43
CA ALA A 18 11.73 1.02 0.01
C ALA A 18 11.79 0.43 -1.43
N PHE A 19 10.80 -0.38 -1.81
CA PHE A 19 10.70 -0.94 -3.17
C PHE A 19 10.06 0.02 -4.19
N GLY A 20 8.97 0.70 -3.81
CA GLY A 20 8.14 1.49 -4.73
C GLY A 20 8.33 3.00 -4.66
N GLY A 21 9.17 3.50 -3.74
CA GLY A 21 9.33 4.92 -3.44
C GLY A 21 8.18 5.46 -2.57
N ARG A 22 8.53 6.23 -1.53
CA ARG A 22 7.57 6.70 -0.51
C ARG A 22 6.40 7.50 -1.10
N GLU A 23 6.67 8.45 -2.00
CA GLU A 23 5.62 9.32 -2.53
C GLU A 23 4.61 8.56 -3.39
N ARG A 24 5.09 7.63 -4.23
CA ARG A 24 4.24 6.79 -5.10
C ARG A 24 3.36 5.87 -4.27
N VAL A 25 3.94 5.20 -3.27
CA VAL A 25 3.19 4.33 -2.35
C VAL A 25 2.13 5.15 -1.60
N LEU A 26 2.48 6.31 -1.04
CA LEU A 26 1.50 7.15 -0.34
C LEU A 26 0.41 7.71 -1.26
N ALA A 27 0.72 7.99 -2.53
CA ALA A 27 -0.27 8.38 -3.52
C ALA A 27 -1.25 7.24 -3.84
N ALA A 28 -0.72 6.02 -4.02
CA ALA A 28 -1.55 4.82 -4.21
C ALA A 28 -2.46 4.56 -3.00
N TYR A 29 -1.96 4.78 -1.77
CA TYR A 29 -2.76 4.70 -0.54
C TYR A 29 -3.90 5.73 -0.52
N ARG A 30 -3.63 6.99 -0.85
CA ARG A 30 -4.68 8.03 -0.92
C ARG A 30 -5.76 7.66 -1.94
N HIS A 31 -5.35 7.14 -3.10
CA HIS A 31 -6.27 6.65 -4.11
C HIS A 31 -7.12 5.48 -3.57
N ALA A 32 -6.48 4.49 -2.93
CA ALA A 32 -7.15 3.32 -2.38
C ALA A 32 -8.17 3.69 -1.29
N VAL A 33 -7.87 4.67 -0.44
CA VAL A 33 -8.82 5.20 0.55
C VAL A 33 -9.99 5.90 -0.14
N ALA A 34 -9.74 6.76 -1.12
CA ALA A 34 -10.79 7.49 -1.85
C ALA A 34 -11.75 6.54 -2.59
N GLN A 35 -11.22 5.45 -3.12
CA GLN A 35 -11.99 4.41 -3.82
C GLN A 35 -12.53 3.30 -2.91
N LYS A 36 -12.34 3.41 -1.59
CA LYS A 36 -12.82 2.45 -0.58
C LYS A 36 -12.36 1.01 -0.81
N TYR A 37 -11.10 0.84 -1.20
CA TYR A 37 -10.46 -0.48 -1.24
C TYR A 37 -10.49 -1.12 0.15
N ARG A 38 -10.48 -2.45 0.18
CA ARG A 38 -10.40 -3.21 1.43
C ARG A 38 -8.94 -3.34 1.83
N PHE A 39 -8.62 -2.97 3.07
CA PHE A 39 -7.25 -3.03 3.58
C PHE A 39 -7.02 -4.35 4.34
N TYR A 40 -5.77 -4.62 4.71
CA TYR A 40 -5.32 -5.73 5.57
C TYR A 40 -5.25 -7.11 4.88
N SER A 41 -5.16 -8.18 5.67
CA SER A 41 -4.80 -9.54 5.24
C SER A 41 -5.73 -10.14 4.18
N TYR A 42 -7.03 -9.82 4.25
CA TYR A 42 -8.05 -10.31 3.31
C TYR A 42 -8.59 -9.20 2.40
N GLY A 43 -7.87 -8.09 2.34
CA GLY A 43 -8.22 -6.95 1.52
C GLY A 43 -7.77 -7.10 0.07
N ASP A 44 -7.69 -5.97 -0.61
CA ASP A 44 -7.17 -5.87 -1.95
C ASP A 44 -5.64 -5.75 -1.94
N CYS A 45 -5.04 -5.96 -3.10
CA CYS A 45 -3.58 -5.94 -3.28
C CYS A 45 -3.12 -4.71 -4.07
N MET A 46 -1.89 -4.32 -3.80
CA MET A 46 -1.10 -3.35 -4.53
C MET A 46 -0.02 -4.08 -5.33
N PHE A 47 0.15 -3.71 -6.58
CA PHE A 47 1.28 -4.12 -7.42
C PHE A 47 2.26 -2.97 -7.57
N LEU A 48 3.53 -3.23 -7.30
CA LEU A 48 4.65 -2.32 -7.46
C LEU A 48 5.56 -2.92 -8.55
N GLU A 49 5.86 -2.16 -9.61
CA GLU A 49 6.81 -2.52 -10.66
C GLU A 49 8.21 -1.97 -10.36
#